data_AF-A0A644YYE0-F1
#
_entry.id   AF-A0A644YYE0-F1
#
_cell.length_a   1.000
_cell.length_b   1.000
_cell.length_c   1.000
_cell.angle_alpha   90.00
_cell.angle_beta   90.00
_cell.angle_gamma   90.00
#
_symmetry.space_group_name_H-M   'P 1'
#
loop_
_entity.id
_entity.type
_entity.pdbx_description
1 polymer ?
#
loop_
_entity_poly.entity_id
_entity_poly.type
_entity_poly.pdbx_seq_one_letter_code
_entity_poly.pdbx_strand_id
1 'polypeptide(L)'
;MDSQALLNWGFRFHETHRLYEAGKALASPKVWKGEEDEVQLGVAQPLLVTTARGKYDRLKATMDLPKSLVAPIAKGQKIGTLKVMLGTEQVGAVPLEALEDVPEAGIFGRAWDAIRLWIK
;
A
#
# COMPACT_ATOMS: atom_id res chain seq x y z
N MET A 1 -42.90 7.48 12.57
CA MET A 1 -41.95 7.24 13.68
C MET A 1 -40.85 6.25 13.27
N ASP A 2 -40.70 6.00 11.97
CA ASP A 2 -40.01 4.81 11.45
C ASP A 2 -38.54 5.06 11.07
N SER A 3 -38.15 6.33 10.87
CA SER A 3 -36.78 6.71 10.50
C SER A 3 -35.80 6.59 11.68
N GLN A 4 -36.25 6.83 12.91
CA GLN A 4 -35.40 6.72 14.11
C GLN A 4 -35.02 5.26 14.43
N ALA A 5 -35.89 4.30 14.14
CA ALA A 5 -35.63 2.88 14.35
C ALA A 5 -34.62 2.31 13.32
N LEU A 6 -34.73 2.72 12.04
CA LEU A 6 -33.78 2.34 10.99
C LEU A 6 -32.40 2.92 11.22
N LEU A 7 -32.32 4.18 11.69
CA LEU A 7 -31.04 4.81 12.04
C LEU A 7 -30.33 4.06 13.18
N ASN A 8 -31.08 3.70 14.24
CA ASN A 8 -30.55 2.92 15.37
C ASN A 8 -30.12 1.49 14.97
N TRP A 9 -30.73 0.91 13.94
CA TRP A 9 -30.36 -0.41 13.43
C TRP A 9 -29.02 -0.35 12.68
N GLY A 10 -28.85 0.59 11.74
CA GLY A 10 -27.63 0.72 10.93
C GLY A 10 -26.32 0.83 11.74
N PHE A 11 -26.33 1.58 12.84
CA PHE A 11 -25.15 1.79 13.70
C PHE A 11 -24.82 0.61 14.63
N ARG A 12 -25.78 -0.28 14.94
CA ARG A 12 -25.54 -1.40 15.87
C ARG A 12 -24.79 -2.58 15.23
N PHE A 13 -24.91 -2.74 13.92
CA PHE A 13 -24.41 -3.94 13.23
C PHE A 13 -23.10 -3.75 12.48
N HIS A 14 -22.60 -2.52 12.32
CA HIS A 14 -21.36 -2.24 11.58
C HIS A 14 -20.31 -1.55 12.47
N GLU A 15 -19.06 -1.95 12.31
CA GLU A 15 -17.91 -1.37 12.98
C GLU A 15 -16.81 -1.04 11.96
N THR A 16 -16.19 0.13 12.10
CA THR A 16 -15.10 0.58 11.24
C THR A 16 -13.78 0.43 11.98
N HIS A 17 -12.86 -0.34 11.39
CA HIS A 17 -11.53 -0.57 11.94
C HIS A 17 -10.47 -0.01 11.00
N ARG A 18 -9.42 0.59 11.55
CA ARG A 18 -8.23 0.98 10.79
C ARG A 18 -7.34 -0.25 10.65
N LEU A 19 -7.19 -0.74 9.43
CA LEU A 19 -6.41 -1.93 9.15
C LEU A 19 -4.94 -1.56 8.88
N TYR A 20 -4.70 -0.47 8.15
CA TYR A 20 -3.35 0.00 7.81
C TYR A 20 -3.25 1.52 7.90
N GLU A 21 -2.08 1.98 8.33
CA GLU A 21 -1.74 3.41 8.40
C GLU A 21 -1.07 3.88 7.10
N ALA A 22 -1.30 5.14 6.74
CA ALA A 22 -0.61 5.75 5.62
C ALA A 22 0.89 5.88 5.92
N GLY A 23 1.73 5.61 4.91
CA GLY A 23 3.17 5.78 5.01
C GLY A 23 3.90 4.78 5.91
N LYS A 24 3.20 3.77 6.44
CA LYS A 24 3.83 2.68 7.19
C LYS A 24 4.21 1.54 6.24
N ALA A 25 5.42 1.01 6.40
CA ALA A 25 5.86 -0.14 5.64
C ALA A 25 4.97 -1.35 5.93
N LEU A 26 4.39 -1.93 4.88
CA LEU A 26 3.55 -3.13 4.91
C LEU A 26 4.29 -4.35 4.37
N ALA A 27 5.18 -4.14 3.40
CA ALA A 27 6.04 -5.17 2.83
C ALA A 27 7.37 -4.57 2.39
N SER A 28 8.41 -5.41 2.38
CA SER A 28 9.75 -5.06 1.90
C SER A 28 10.21 -6.10 0.88
N PRO A 29 9.62 -6.16 -0.33
CA PRO A 29 10.07 -7.09 -1.35
C PRO A 29 11.48 -6.75 -1.86
N LYS A 30 12.20 -7.79 -2.27
CA LYS A 30 13.54 -7.65 -2.83
C LYS A 30 13.52 -6.90 -4.17
N VAL A 31 14.42 -5.94 -4.31
CA VAL A 31 14.68 -5.20 -5.54
C VAL A 31 15.95 -5.73 -6.20
N TRP A 32 15.91 -5.88 -7.51
CA TRP A 32 17.05 -6.27 -8.32
C TRP A 32 17.64 -5.06 -9.02
N LYS A 33 18.97 -5.03 -9.13
CA LYS A 33 19.72 -3.93 -9.74
C LYS A 33 19.47 -2.57 -9.08
N GLY A 34 18.92 -2.54 -7.87
CA GLY A 34 18.81 -1.34 -7.05
C GLY A 34 20.11 -1.06 -6.31
N GLU A 35 20.31 0.19 -5.92
CA GLU A 35 21.30 0.53 -4.91
C GLU A 35 20.95 -0.12 -3.56
N GLU A 36 19.66 -0.13 -3.23
CA GLU A 36 19.10 -0.90 -2.13
C GLU A 36 18.59 -2.27 -2.63
N ASP A 37 18.78 -3.30 -1.81
CA ASP A 37 18.33 -4.66 -2.09
C ASP A 37 16.83 -4.87 -1.81
N GLU A 38 16.17 -3.92 -1.15
CA GLU A 38 14.74 -3.98 -0.78
C GLU A 38 14.09 -2.61 -0.96
N VAL A 39 12.76 -2.58 -1.13
CA VAL A 39 11.98 -1.34 -1.14
C VAL A 39 10.82 -1.45 -0.16
N GLN A 40 10.67 -0.47 0.72
CA GLN A 40 9.50 -0.41 1.58
C GLN A 40 8.27 -0.02 0.77
N LEU A 41 7.27 -0.89 0.77
CA LEU A 41 5.96 -0.64 0.19
C LEU A 41 4.97 -0.31 1.29
N GLY A 42 4.15 0.71 1.07
CA GLY A 42 3.07 1.10 1.95
C GLY A 42 1.86 1.58 1.18
N VAL A 43 0.90 2.14 1.90
CA VAL A 43 -0.29 2.77 1.32
C VAL A 43 -0.18 4.29 1.47
N ALA A 44 -0.55 5.04 0.43
CA ALA A 44 -0.57 6.50 0.47
C ALA A 44 -1.65 7.05 1.42
N GLN A 45 -2.73 6.29 1.62
CA GLN A 45 -3.87 6.66 2.46
C GLN A 45 -4.17 5.53 3.45
N PRO A 46 -4.69 5.84 4.66
CA PRO A 46 -5.01 4.82 5.63
C PRO A 46 -6.15 3.93 5.11
N LEU A 47 -6.00 2.61 5.27
CA LEU A 47 -7.05 1.67 4.89
C LEU A 47 -8.00 1.45 6.08
N LEU A 48 -9.19 2.04 5.98
CA LEU A 48 -10.31 1.83 6.90
C LEU A 48 -11.24 0.78 6.30
N VAL A 49 -11.60 -0.23 7.08
CA VAL A 49 -12.54 -1.27 6.65
C VAL A 49 -13.74 -1.25 7.56
N THR A 50 -14.93 -1.08 6.97
CA THR A 50 -16.21 -1.17 7.68
C THR A 50 -16.78 -2.57 7.45
N THR A 51 -16.97 -3.33 8.53
CA THR A 51 -17.56 -4.68 8.44
C THR A 51 -18.69 -4.86 9.44
N ALA A 52 -19.54 -5.86 9.21
CA ALA A 52 -20.51 -6.26 10.20
C ALA A 52 -19.79 -6.74 11.47
N ARG A 53 -20.31 -6.36 12.65
CA ARG A 53 -19.71 -6.68 13.95
C ARG A 53 -19.41 -8.18 14.08
N GLY A 54 -18.20 -8.52 14.48
CA GLY A 54 -17.75 -9.91 14.65
C GLY A 54 -17.35 -10.61 13.34
N LYS A 55 -17.33 -9.91 12.20
CA LYS A 55 -16.73 -10.39 10.95
C LYS A 55 -15.30 -9.88 10.74
N TYR A 56 -14.82 -8.97 11.58
CA TYR A 56 -13.46 -8.43 11.49
C TYR A 56 -12.39 -9.53 11.48
N ASP A 57 -12.49 -10.52 12.37
CA ASP A 57 -11.53 -11.64 12.46
C ASP A 57 -11.51 -12.56 11.23
N ARG A 58 -12.50 -12.43 10.33
CA ARG A 58 -12.57 -13.19 9.08
C ARG A 58 -11.93 -12.45 7.89
N LEU A 59 -11.51 -11.19 8.09
CA LEU A 59 -10.81 -10.43 7.07
C LEU A 59 -9.41 -11.02 6.88
N LYS A 60 -9.03 -11.18 5.61
CA LYS A 60 -7.68 -11.57 5.21
C LYS A 60 -7.14 -10.52 4.25
N ALA A 61 -5.97 -10.00 4.54
CA ALA A 61 -5.27 -9.12 3.63
C ALA A 61 -4.28 -9.95 2.81
N THR A 62 -4.34 -9.81 1.49
CA THR A 62 -3.44 -10.46 0.55
C THR A 62 -2.75 -9.39 -0.28
N MET A 63 -1.43 -9.47 -0.37
CA MET A 63 -0.64 -8.56 -1.19
C MET A 63 -0.40 -9.20 -2.55
N ASP A 64 -0.82 -8.49 -3.60
CA ASP A 64 -0.56 -8.85 -4.99
C ASP A 64 0.62 -8.00 -5.46
N LEU A 65 1.81 -8.63 -5.43
CA LEU A 65 3.08 -8.00 -5.79
C LEU A 65 3.70 -8.76 -6.98
N PRO A 66 4.39 -8.06 -7.90
CA PRO A 66 5.17 -8.73 -8.93
C PRO A 66 6.27 -9.60 -8.30
N LYS A 67 6.56 -10.75 -8.93
CA LYS A 67 7.55 -11.72 -8.43
C LYS A 67 8.97 -11.16 -8.35
N SER A 68 9.28 -10.19 -9.21
CA SER A 68 10.60 -9.55 -9.28
C SER A 68 10.41 -8.06 -9.47
N LEU A 69 11.07 -7.26 -8.64
CA LEU A 69 11.16 -5.82 -8.78
C LEU A 69 12.53 -5.45 -9.31
N VAL A 70 12.59 -4.50 -10.23
CA VAL A 70 13.84 -4.02 -10.81
C VAL A 70 13.86 -2.51 -10.66
N ALA A 71 14.99 -1.97 -10.21
CA ALA A 71 15.22 -0.53 -10.17
C ALA A 71 15.23 0.09 -11.59
N PRO A 72 15.01 1.40 -11.75
CA PRO A 72 14.76 2.40 -10.71
C PRO A 72 13.31 2.36 -10.21
N ILE A 73 13.13 2.50 -8.90
CA ILE A 73 11.83 2.65 -8.25
C ILE A 73 11.75 4.06 -7.67
N ALA A 74 10.75 4.82 -8.06
CA ALA A 74 10.51 6.15 -7.49
C ALA A 74 9.58 6.05 -6.28
N LYS A 75 9.76 6.93 -5.30
CA LYS A 75 8.83 7.11 -4.20
C LYS A 75 7.44 7.47 -4.75
N GLY A 76 6.41 6.83 -4.22
CA GLY A 76 5.02 6.93 -4.68
C GLY A 76 4.71 6.09 -5.92
N GLN A 77 5.70 5.37 -6.48
CA GLN A 77 5.45 4.47 -7.58
C GLN A 77 4.57 3.31 -7.11
N LYS A 78 3.49 3.05 -7.86
CA LYS A 78 2.60 1.91 -7.61
C LYS A 78 3.28 0.63 -8.04
N ILE A 79 3.56 -0.23 -7.07
CA ILE A 79 4.29 -1.48 -7.26
C ILE A 79 3.34 -2.69 -7.26
N GLY A 80 2.24 -2.61 -6.52
CA GLY A 80 1.26 -3.70 -6.48
C GLY A 80 -0.06 -3.28 -5.86
N THR A 81 -0.80 -4.23 -5.34
CA THR A 81 -2.13 -3.99 -4.77
C THR A 81 -2.35 -4.82 -3.52
N LEU A 82 -2.77 -4.17 -2.46
CA LEU A 82 -3.25 -4.82 -1.24
C LEU A 82 -4.74 -5.11 -1.42
N LYS A 83 -5.12 -6.39 -1.44
CA LYS A 83 -6.50 -6.84 -1.52
C LYS A 83 -6.97 -7.29 -0.14
N VAL A 84 -8.14 -6.83 0.26
CA VAL A 84 -8.80 -7.26 1.50
C VAL A 84 -9.94 -8.20 1.11
N MET A 85 -9.89 -9.41 1.65
CA MET A 85 -10.84 -10.50 1.39
C MET A 85 -11.63 -10.79 2.65
N LEU A 86 -12.95 -11.01 2.52
CA LEU A 86 -13.80 -11.55 3.57
C LEU A 86 -14.28 -12.93 3.14
N GLY A 87 -13.62 -13.98 3.62
CA GLY A 87 -13.80 -15.32 3.08
C GLY A 87 -13.28 -15.41 1.64
N THR A 88 -14.18 -15.56 0.66
CA THR A 88 -13.85 -15.64 -0.78
C THR A 88 -14.15 -14.36 -1.55
N GLU A 89 -14.79 -13.37 -0.92
CA GLU A 89 -15.20 -12.12 -1.55
C GLU A 89 -14.16 -11.02 -1.32
N GLN A 90 -13.79 -10.30 -2.37
CA GLN A 90 -12.93 -9.12 -2.25
C GLN A 90 -13.77 -7.93 -1.78
N VAL A 91 -13.51 -7.46 -0.56
CA VAL A 91 -14.24 -6.33 0.05
C VAL A 91 -13.54 -4.99 -0.16
N GLY A 92 -12.27 -5.00 -0.57
CA GLY A 92 -11.55 -3.76 -0.88
C GLY A 92 -10.19 -4.04 -1.53
N ALA A 93 -9.67 -3.03 -2.23
CA ALA A 93 -8.31 -3.05 -2.76
C ALA A 93 -7.72 -1.65 -2.74
N VAL A 94 -6.45 -1.54 -2.38
CA VAL A 94 -5.69 -0.28 -2.41
C VAL A 94 -4.32 -0.48 -3.05
N PRO A 95 -3.82 0.52 -3.81
CA PRO A 95 -2.50 0.43 -4.41
C PRO A 95 -1.42 0.41 -3.32
N LEU A 96 -0.42 -0.46 -3.50
CA LEU A 96 0.81 -0.45 -2.73
C LEU A 96 1.85 0.39 -3.49
N GLU A 97 2.38 1.38 -2.80
CA GLU A 97 3.29 2.38 -3.34
C GLU A 97 4.64 2.32 -2.61
N ALA A 98 5.72 2.59 -3.33
CA ALA A 98 7.04 2.70 -2.72
C ALA A 98 7.10 3.90 -1.77
N LEU A 99 7.59 3.69 -0.55
CA LEU A 99 7.75 4.74 0.45
C LEU A 99 9.04 5.53 0.29
N GLU A 100 9.99 4.97 -0.46
CA GLU A 100 11.33 5.49 -0.71
C GLU A 100 11.73 5.31 -2.16
N ASP A 101 12.74 6.07 -2.58
CA ASP A 101 13.35 5.97 -3.90
C ASP A 101 14.44 4.89 -3.88
N VAL A 102 14.39 3.95 -4.81
CA VAL A 102 15.45 2.95 -5.04
C VAL A 102 16.03 3.15 -6.43
N PRO A 103 17.10 3.95 -6.56
CA PRO A 103 17.79 4.15 -7.83
C PRO A 103 18.51 2.86 -8.27
N GLU A 104 18.88 2.76 -9.55
CA GLU A 104 19.66 1.60 -10.00
C GLU A 104 21.08 1.62 -9.41
N ALA A 105 21.64 0.44 -9.20
CA ALA A 105 23.04 0.27 -8.86
C ALA A 105 23.93 0.87 -9.96
N GLY A 106 24.75 1.86 -9.62
CA GLY A 106 25.78 2.41 -10.51
C GLY A 106 25.40 3.64 -11.34
N ILE A 107 24.20 4.22 -11.21
CA ILE A 107 23.85 5.48 -11.90
C ILE A 107 24.35 6.75 -11.18
N PHE A 108 24.68 6.71 -9.88
CA PHE A 108 25.07 7.90 -9.12
C PHE A 108 26.22 8.69 -9.77
N GLY A 109 27.20 8.00 -10.36
CA GLY A 109 28.29 8.65 -11.08
C GLY A 109 27.82 9.44 -12.31
N ARG A 110 26.89 8.90 -13.11
CA ARG A 110 26.43 9.52 -14.36
C ARG A 110 25.33 10.55 -14.15
N ALA A 111 24.42 10.33 -13.19
CA ALA A 111 23.37 11.30 -12.86
C ALA A 111 23.96 12.58 -12.25
N TRP A 112 25.01 12.45 -11.41
CA TRP A 112 25.72 13.60 -10.84
C TRP A 112 26.45 14.43 -11.91
N ASP A 113 27.06 13.78 -12.90
CA ASP A 113 27.69 14.47 -14.04
C ASP A 113 26.65 15.22 -14.91
N ALA A 114 25.48 14.64 -15.14
CA ALA A 114 24.41 15.29 -15.89
C ALA A 114 23.82 16.51 -15.15
N ILE A 115 23.66 16.42 -13.82
CA ILE A 115 23.19 17.55 -13.00
C ILE A 115 24.24 18.67 -12.95
N ARG A 116 25.54 18.34 -12.84
CA ARG A 116 26.62 19.34 -12.87
C ARG A 116 26.71 20.10 -14.20
N LEU A 117 26.38 19.46 -15.31
CA LEU A 117 26.38 20.11 -16.63
C LEU A 117 25.24 21.12 -16.81
N TRP A 118 24.18 21.05 -15.99
CA TRP A 118 23.03 21.96 -16.07
C TRP A 118 23.15 23.18 -15.13
N ILE A 119 24.09 23.16 -14.18
CA ILE A 119 24.34 24.23 -13.18
C ILE A 119 25.55 25.11 -13.60
N LYS A 120 25.99 25.02 -14.87
CA LYS A 120 27.01 25.89 -15.46
C LYS A 120 26.49 26.53 -16.73
#